data_AF-A0A962H7P9-F1
#
_entry.id   AF-A0A962H7P9-F1
#
_cell.length_a   1.000
_cell.length_b   1.000
_cell.length_c   1.000
_cell.angle_alpha   90.00
_cell.angle_beta   90.00
_cell.angle_gamma   90.00
#
_symmetry.space_group_name_H-M   'P 1'
#
loop_
_entity.id
_entity.type
_entity.pdbx_description
1 polymer ?
#
loop_
_entity_poly.entity_id
_entity_poly.type
_entity_poly.pdbx_seq_one_letter_code
_entity_poly.pdbx_strand_id
1 'polypeptide(L)'
;MRINGKHWNSAVVCIRLSGDEKAALKALASEKGMTMSRLLLNCIRGLIVGRAAFLDRQAARLGELTSQVLAVGRNLNQIARAV
;
A
#
# COMPACT_ATOMS: atom_id res chain seq x y z
N MET A 1 14.93 -25.11 -10.95
CA MET A 1 14.23 -23.88 -11.38
C MET A 1 14.45 -22.82 -10.31
N ARG A 2 15.39 -21.88 -10.53
CA ARG A 2 15.72 -20.80 -9.58
C ARG A 2 14.79 -19.63 -9.83
N ILE A 3 14.04 -19.21 -8.81
CA ILE A 3 13.19 -18.03 -8.86
C ILE A 3 14.11 -16.82 -8.69
N ASN A 4 14.16 -15.95 -9.70
CA ASN A 4 15.01 -14.75 -9.76
C ASN A 4 14.93 -13.93 -8.46
N GLY A 5 16.07 -13.74 -7.82
CA GLY A 5 16.22 -12.81 -6.70
C GLY A 5 15.93 -11.39 -7.17
N LYS A 6 14.88 -10.77 -6.62
CA LYS A 6 14.67 -9.32 -6.73
C LYS A 6 15.88 -8.62 -6.12
N HIS A 7 16.75 -8.05 -6.97
CA HIS A 7 17.76 -7.11 -6.52
C HIS A 7 17.06 -5.86 -5.99
N TRP A 8 17.05 -5.68 -4.68
CA TRP A 8 16.64 -4.41 -4.07
C TRP A 8 17.76 -3.41 -4.29
N ASN A 9 17.63 -2.55 -5.31
CA ASN A 9 18.52 -1.39 -5.41
C ASN A 9 18.06 -0.35 -4.38
N SER A 10 18.69 -0.33 -3.21
CA SER A 10 18.35 0.58 -2.11
C SER A 10 19.17 1.86 -2.21
N ALA A 11 18.49 3.01 -2.22
CA ALA A 11 19.12 4.32 -2.20
C ALA A 11 18.67 5.10 -0.97
N VAL A 12 19.62 5.74 -0.28
CA VAL A 12 19.35 6.67 0.82
C VAL A 12 19.40 8.08 0.27
N VAL A 13 18.33 8.84 0.46
CA VAL A 13 18.22 10.23 0.00
C VAL A 13 18.10 11.14 1.22
N CYS A 14 19.01 12.11 1.30
CA CYS A 14 18.95 13.20 2.28
C CYS A 14 18.31 14.42 1.62
N ILE A 15 17.30 14.98 2.27
CA ILE A 15 16.56 16.15 1.78
C ILE A 15 16.68 17.24 2.83
N ARG A 16 16.98 18.46 2.41
CA ARG A 16 16.94 19.63 3.28
C ARG A 16 15.53 20.20 3.23
N LEU A 17 14.94 20.37 4.41
CA LEU A 17 13.64 20.98 4.60
C LEU A 17 13.82 22.12 5.60
N SER A 18 13.06 23.20 5.42
CA SER A 18 12.89 24.20 6.47
C SER A 18 12.24 23.56 7.71
N GLY A 19 12.31 24.28 8.84
CA GLY A 19 11.63 23.85 10.06
C GLY A 19 10.12 23.62 9.84
N ASP A 20 9.49 24.55 9.12
CA ASP A 20 8.06 24.54 8.84
C ASP A 20 7.67 23.42 7.87
N GLU A 21 8.46 23.20 6.82
CA GLU A 21 8.24 22.10 5.87
C GLU A 21 8.36 20.74 6.56
N LYS A 22 9.35 20.57 7.45
CA LYS A 22 9.52 19.35 8.23
C LYS A 22 8.34 19.12 9.18
N ALA A 23 7.86 20.18 9.83
CA ALA A 23 6.70 20.12 10.72
C ALA A 23 5.43 19.75 9.95
N ALA A 24 5.16 20.41 8.83
CA ALA A 24 4.02 20.12 7.95
C ALA A 24 4.07 18.67 7.43
N LEU A 25 5.24 18.21 6.98
CA LEU A 25 5.42 16.84 6.50
C LEU A 25 5.19 15.80 7.61
N LYS A 26 5.62 16.09 8.84
CA LYS A 26 5.37 15.23 10.01
C LYS A 26 3.88 15.18 10.36
N ALA A 27 3.19 16.32 10.34
CA ALA A 27 1.76 16.40 10.59
C ALA A 27 0.97 15.59 9.54
N LEU A 28 1.27 15.79 8.26
CA LEU A 28 0.63 15.07 7.16
C LEU A 28 0.89 13.55 7.24
N ALA A 29 2.11 13.14 7.58
CA ALA A 29 2.44 11.74 7.80
C ALA A 29 1.61 11.14 8.95
N SER A 30 1.44 11.87 10.05
CA SER A 30 0.62 11.46 11.19
C SER A 30 -0.86 11.33 10.83
N GLU A 31 -1.43 12.31 10.13
CA GLU A 31 -2.82 12.30 9.66
C GLU A 31 -3.10 11.07 8.77
N LYS A 32 -2.12 10.69 7.96
CA LYS A 32 -2.21 9.55 7.02
C LYS A 32 -1.83 8.21 7.67
N GLY A 33 -1.43 8.18 8.95
CA GLY A 33 -1.00 6.97 9.65
C GLY A 33 0.29 6.35 9.08
N MET A 34 1.22 7.17 8.60
CA MET A 34 2.45 6.75 7.93
C MET A 34 3.70 7.39 8.53
N THR A 35 4.87 6.81 8.25
CA THR A 35 6.15 7.48 8.51
C THR A 35 6.44 8.51 7.41
N MET A 36 7.22 9.55 7.73
CA MET A 36 7.61 10.57 6.76
C MET A 36 8.32 9.98 5.54
N SER A 37 9.25 9.02 5.74
CA SER A 37 9.94 8.35 4.63
C SER A 37 8.96 7.61 3.72
N ARG A 38 7.92 7.00 4.28
CA ARG A 38 6.92 6.27 3.51
C ARG A 38 5.98 7.21 2.75
N LEU A 39 5.63 8.34 3.36
CA LEU A 39 4.89 9.41 2.70
C LEU A 39 5.69 9.98 1.51
N LEU A 40 6.95 10.35 1.71
CA LEU A 40 7.83 10.87 0.66
C LEU A 40 8.00 9.88 -0.49
N LEU A 41 8.23 8.61 -0.18
CA LEU A 41 8.32 7.56 -1.19
C LEU A 41 7.03 7.42 -2.01
N ASN A 42 5.86 7.55 -1.37
CA ASN A 42 4.58 7.50 -2.05
C ASN A 42 4.37 8.72 -2.96
N CYS A 43 4.78 9.92 -2.53
CA CYS A 43 4.74 11.13 -3.36
C CYS A 43 5.64 10.96 -4.59
N ILE A 44 6.89 10.53 -4.39
CA ILE A 44 7.85 10.27 -5.49
C ILE A 44 7.28 9.24 -6.47
N ARG A 45 6.71 8.14 -5.97
CA ARG A 45 6.06 7.12 -6.82
C ARG A 45 4.85 7.67 -7.57
N GLY A 46 4.03 8.50 -6.92
CA GLY A 46 2.90 9.16 -7.55
C GLY A 46 3.33 10.04 -8.72
N LEU A 47 4.45 10.76 -8.57
CA LEU A 47 5.03 11.60 -9.62
C LEU A 47 5.65 10.78 -10.76
N ILE A 48 6.38 9.70 -10.46
CA ILE A 48 7.07 8.89 -11.47
C ILE A 48 6.10 8.00 -12.26
N VAL A 49 5.15 7.37 -11.58
CA VAL A 49 4.30 6.30 -12.15
C VAL A 49 2.90 6.82 -12.52
N GLY A 50 2.54 8.04 -12.11
CA GLY A 50 1.20 8.58 -12.28
C GLY A 50 0.12 7.86 -11.45
N ARG A 51 0.51 6.88 -10.62
CA ARG A 51 -0.37 6.18 -9.69
C ARG A 51 0.16 6.38 -8.27
N ALA A 52 -0.62 7.07 -7.44
CA ALA A 52 -0.39 7.09 -6.02
C ALA A 52 -0.44 5.64 -5.50
N ALA A 53 0.70 5.09 -5.08
CA ALA A 53 0.84 3.75 -4.50
C ALA A 53 -0.07 3.50 -3.27
N PHE A 54 -0.77 4.54 -2.80
CA PHE A 54 -1.81 4.54 -1.80
C PHE A 54 -3.04 3.71 -2.23
N LEU A 55 -3.38 3.67 -3.52
CA LEU A 55 -4.51 2.87 -4.02
C LEU A 55 -4.18 1.39 -4.08
N ASP A 56 -2.97 0.99 -4.50
CA ASP A 56 -2.69 -0.41 -4.82
C ASP A 56 -2.75 -1.34 -3.59
N ARG A 57 -2.32 -0.88 -2.41
CA ARG A 57 -2.40 -1.70 -1.19
C ARG A 57 -3.81 -1.84 -0.64
N GLN A 58 -4.61 -0.78 -0.71
CA GLN A 58 -5.99 -0.83 -0.26
C GLN A 58 -6.86 -1.63 -1.24
N ALA A 59 -6.61 -1.47 -2.54
CA ALA A 59 -7.23 -2.28 -3.59
C ALA A 59 -6.84 -3.76 -3.46
N ALA A 60 -5.57 -4.08 -3.19
CA ALA A 60 -5.14 -5.45 -2.94
C ALA A 60 -5.85 -6.06 -1.71
N ARG A 61 -5.91 -5.32 -0.61
CA ARG A 61 -6.60 -5.75 0.62
C ARG A 61 -8.11 -5.92 0.40
N LEU A 62 -8.74 -5.02 -0.37
CA LEU A 62 -10.14 -5.17 -0.79
C LEU A 62 -10.36 -6.41 -1.66
N GLY A 63 -9.44 -6.70 -2.57
CA GLY A 63 -9.48 -7.92 -3.39
C GLY A 63 -9.40 -9.19 -2.54
N GLU A 64 -8.52 -9.23 -1.54
CA GLU A 64 -8.43 -10.35 -0.60
C GLU A 64 -9.72 -10.54 0.20
N LEU A 65 -10.28 -9.46 0.75
CA LEU A 65 -11.53 -9.50 1.51
C LEU A 65 -12.71 -9.95 0.63
N THR A 66 -12.77 -9.47 -0.61
CA THR A 66 -13.83 -9.86 -1.55
C THR A 66 -13.72 -11.34 -1.91
N SER A 67 -12.50 -11.86 -2.10
CA SER A 67 -12.26 -13.29 -2.35
C SER A 67 -12.73 -14.17 -1.19
N GLN A 68 -12.48 -13.73 0.06
CA GLN A 68 -12.91 -14.44 1.27
C GLN A 68 -14.45 -14.47 1.38
N VAL A 69 -15.12 -13.34 1.14
CA VAL A 69 -16.59 -13.29 1.14
C VAL A 69 -17.19 -14.20 0.07
N LEU A 70 -16.60 -14.23 -1.14
CA LEU A 70 -17.03 -15.14 -2.20
C LEU A 70 -16.80 -16.61 -1.85
N ALA A 71 -15.78 -16.95 -1.08
CA ALA A 71 -15.55 -18.30 -0.58
C ALA A 71 -16.62 -18.71 0.44
N VAL A 72 -16.94 -17.82 1.38
CA VAL A 72 -18.02 -18.04 2.36
C VAL A 72 -19.37 -18.23 1.66
N GLY A 73 -19.69 -17.38 0.68
CA GLY A 73 -20.93 -17.51 -0.10
C GLY A 73 -21.02 -18.83 -0.88
N ARG A 74 -19.91 -19.31 -1.43
CA ARG A 74 -19.87 -20.64 -2.09
C ARG A 74 -20.15 -21.78 -1.12
N ASN A 75 -19.55 -21.74 0.07
CA ASN A 75 -19.76 -22.78 1.09
C ASN A 75 -21.22 -22.79 1.57
N LEU A 76 -21.81 -21.60 1.81
CA LEU A 76 -23.22 -21.48 2.18
C LEU A 76 -24.15 -22.02 1.10
N ASN A 77 -23.89 -21.71 -0.17
CA ASN A 77 -24.65 -22.24 -1.30
C ASN A 77 -24.54 -23.76 -1.44
N GLN A 78 -23.39 -24.36 -1.09
CA GLN A 78 -23.23 -25.81 -1.08
C GLN A 78 -24.05 -26.46 0.03
N ILE A 79 -24.02 -25.89 1.25
CA ILE A 79 -24.81 -26.39 2.38
C ILE A 79 -26.30 -26.30 2.05
N ALA A 80 -26.77 -25.17 1.53
CA ALA A 80 -28.17 -24.95 1.18
C ALA A 80 -28.68 -25.87 0.05
N ARG A 81 -27.79 -26.46 -0.76
CA ARG A 81 -28.13 -27.44 -1.80
C ARG A 81 -28.00 -28.89 -1.33
N ALA A 82 -27.33 -29.11 -0.20
CA ALA A 82 -27.12 -30.43 0.40
C ALA A 82 -28.20 -30.78 1.45
N VAL A 83 -29.06 -29.82 1.79
CA VAL A 83 -30.26 -29.94 2.62
C VAL A 83 -31.48 -29.85 1.71
#